data_AF-H8KNU3-F1
#
_entry.id   AF-H8KNU3-F1
#
_cell.length_a   1.000
_cell.length_b   1.000
_cell.length_c   1.000
_cell.angle_alpha   90.00
_cell.angle_beta   90.00
_cell.angle_gamma   90.00
#
_symmetry.space_group_name_H-M   'P 1'
#
loop_
_entity.id
_entity.type
_entity.pdbx_description
1 polymer ?
#
loop_
_entity_poly.entity_id
_entity_poly.type
_entity_poly.pdbx_seq_one_letter_code
_entity_poly.pdbx_strand_id
1 'polypeptide(L)'
;MRKLVMLILLLMCSPGLKAQSYDEWFRQKKTQKKYLVQQLAALKVYAAYLQEGYLVAKQGLGLIEGFKSGEFGLHTEYFNSLKNVNPAIKQHARVKEIIESRLKIRKVIDEMNKQLKESKAFDREERLYLIKVFQRIERDSKQLEDELILVIENGKLEMKDDERISKIDKLHDQMQQACSFVQRFSNEVLQLERARAQEQREIVNRKLLLSETSK
;
A
#
# COMPACT_ATOMS: atom_id res chain seq x y z
N MET A 1 10.94 40.43 -113.53
CA MET A 1 9.65 41.02 -113.09
C MET A 1 8.89 40.13 -112.09
N ARG A 2 8.49 38.88 -112.41
CA ARG A 2 7.75 37.99 -111.48
C ARG A 2 8.48 37.65 -110.16
N LYS A 3 9.80 37.44 -110.19
CA LYS A 3 10.61 37.17 -108.98
C LYS A 3 10.76 38.39 -108.06
N LEU A 4 10.69 39.60 -108.60
CA LEU A 4 10.73 40.84 -107.81
C LEU A 4 9.40 41.09 -107.07
N VAL A 5 8.28 40.77 -107.71
CA VAL A 5 6.95 40.89 -107.09
C VAL A 5 6.79 39.88 -105.95
N MET A 6 7.30 38.65 -106.09
CA MET A 6 7.31 37.68 -104.98
C MET A 6 8.21 38.11 -103.82
N LEU A 7 9.34 38.77 -104.08
CA LEU A 7 10.23 39.27 -103.04
C LEU A 7 9.59 40.42 -102.24
N ILE A 8 8.83 41.29 -102.92
CA ILE A 8 8.10 42.40 -102.31
C ILE A 8 6.88 41.90 -101.53
N LEU A 9 6.20 40.86 -102.01
CA LEU A 9 5.07 40.23 -101.32
C LEU A 9 5.52 39.47 -100.05
N LEU A 10 6.71 38.87 -100.05
CA LEU A 10 7.29 38.19 -98.89
C LEU A 10 7.72 39.18 -97.80
N LEU A 11 8.13 40.40 -98.18
CA LEU A 11 8.51 41.46 -97.24
C LEU A 11 7.32 42.13 -96.55
N MET A 12 6.12 42.03 -97.14
CA MET A 12 4.89 42.65 -96.62
C MET A 12 4.11 41.73 -95.66
N CYS A 13 4.57 40.51 -95.42
CA CYS A 13 3.90 39.51 -94.58
C CYS A 13 4.63 39.23 -93.25
N SER A 14 5.25 40.25 -92.65
CA SER A 14 5.71 40.20 -91.27
C SER A 14 4.77 41.03 -90.38
N PRO A 15 3.68 40.45 -89.84
CA PRO A 15 3.01 41.11 -88.72
C PRO A 15 4.04 41.18 -87.60
N GLY A 16 4.23 42.40 -87.06
CA GLY A 16 5.33 42.76 -86.19
C GLY A 16 5.70 41.68 -85.18
N LEU A 17 6.80 40.98 -85.45
CA LEU A 17 7.60 40.36 -84.40
C LEU A 17 8.10 41.53 -83.55
N LYS A 18 7.36 41.83 -82.47
CA LYS A 18 7.92 42.59 -81.36
C LYS A 18 9.05 41.72 -80.81
N ALA A 19 10.23 41.89 -81.39
CA ALA A 19 11.47 41.43 -80.80
C ALA A 19 11.45 41.93 -79.35
N GLN A 20 11.55 40.99 -78.41
CA GLN A 20 11.50 41.29 -76.97
C GLN A 20 12.45 42.46 -76.69
N SER A 21 11.87 43.57 -76.25
CA SER A 21 12.63 44.79 -75.97
C SER A 21 13.50 44.61 -74.72
N TYR A 22 14.65 45.30 -74.66
CA TYR A 22 15.50 45.34 -73.46
C TYR A 22 14.71 45.78 -72.21
N ASP A 23 13.75 46.70 -72.37
CA ASP A 23 12.86 47.15 -71.30
C ASP A 23 11.90 46.07 -70.81
N GLU A 24 11.36 45.23 -71.69
CA GLU A 24 10.53 44.08 -71.30
C GLU A 24 11.35 43.04 -70.52
N TRP A 25 12.58 42.75 -70.97
CA TRP A 25 13.48 41.82 -70.26
C TRP A 25 13.88 42.33 -68.87
N PHE A 26 14.18 43.63 -68.74
CA PHE A 26 14.49 44.25 -67.45
C PHE A 26 13.27 44.34 -66.52
N ARG A 27 12.08 44.66 -67.05
CA ARG A 27 10.83 44.66 -66.27
C ARG A 27 10.46 43.26 -65.80
N GLN A 28 10.69 42.23 -66.60
CA GLN A 28 10.44 40.84 -66.23
C GLN A 28 11.37 40.38 -65.10
N LYS A 29 12.68 40.70 -65.18
CA LYS A 29 13.63 40.44 -64.09
C LYS A 29 13.31 41.21 -62.81
N LYS A 30 12.90 42.49 -62.91
CA LYS A 30 12.46 43.28 -61.76
C LYS A 30 11.22 42.67 -61.09
N THR A 31 10.28 42.17 -61.89
CA THR A 31 9.05 41.52 -61.42
C THR A 31 9.36 40.18 -60.76
N GLN A 32 10.22 39.35 -61.37
CA GLN A 32 10.71 38.10 -60.76
C GLN A 32 11.43 38.35 -59.44
N LYS A 33 12.29 39.38 -59.36
CA LYS A 33 12.96 39.76 -58.11
C LYS A 33 11.96 40.16 -57.03
N LYS A 34 10.89 40.90 -57.38
CA LYS A 34 9.81 41.24 -56.45
C LYS A 34 9.11 39.98 -55.92
N TYR A 35 8.77 39.02 -56.79
CA TYR A 35 8.16 37.75 -56.37
C TYR A 35 9.08 36.93 -55.47
N LEU A 36 10.37 36.83 -55.80
CA LEU A 36 11.35 36.13 -54.96
C LEU A 36 11.46 36.76 -53.57
N VAL A 37 11.44 38.10 -53.46
CA VAL A 37 11.42 38.79 -52.16
C VAL A 37 10.15 38.47 -51.37
N GLN A 38 8.99 38.44 -52.04
CA GLN A 38 7.72 38.06 -51.40
C GLN A 38 7.74 36.59 -50.94
N GLN A 39 8.28 35.67 -51.74
CA GLN A 39 8.46 34.27 -51.36
C GLN A 39 9.42 34.12 -50.17
N LEU A 40 10.51 34.89 -50.15
CA LEU A 40 11.47 34.87 -49.04
C LEU A 40 10.85 35.42 -47.75
N ALA A 41 9.99 36.44 -47.86
CA ALA A 41 9.18 36.94 -46.74
C ALA A 41 8.18 35.87 -46.25
N ALA A 42 7.47 35.20 -47.16
CA ALA A 42 6.53 34.13 -46.81
C ALA A 42 7.26 32.94 -46.14
N LEU A 43 8.41 32.53 -46.66
CA LEU A 43 9.25 31.48 -46.07
C LEU A 43 9.73 31.84 -44.66
N LYS A 44 10.08 33.11 -44.41
CA LYS A 44 10.42 33.58 -43.05
C LYS A 44 9.24 33.44 -42.08
N VAL A 45 8.03 33.77 -42.53
CA VAL A 45 6.81 33.60 -41.72
C VAL A 45 6.54 32.12 -41.43
N TYR A 46 6.64 31.24 -42.44
CA TYR A 46 6.50 29.80 -42.23
C TYR A 46 7.56 29.22 -41.29
N ALA A 47 8.81 29.69 -41.37
CA ALA A 47 9.87 29.27 -40.45
C ALA A 47 9.56 29.66 -38.99
N ALA A 48 9.00 30.84 -38.76
CA ALA A 48 8.56 31.27 -37.44
C ALA A 48 7.43 30.38 -36.89
N TYR A 49 6.40 30.09 -37.70
CA TYR A 49 5.31 29.18 -37.30
C TYR A 49 5.80 27.75 -37.03
N LEU A 50 6.74 27.23 -37.82
CA LEU A 50 7.35 25.92 -37.57
C LEU A 50 8.13 25.91 -36.26
N GLN A 51 8.86 26.97 -35.96
CA GLN A 51 9.58 27.10 -34.69
C GLN A 51 8.61 27.16 -33.51
N GLU A 52 7.52 27.91 -33.60
CA GLU A 52 6.47 27.95 -32.58
C GLU A 52 5.78 26.59 -32.41
N GLY A 53 5.39 25.94 -33.52
CA GLY A 53 4.76 24.62 -33.50
C GLY A 53 5.67 23.56 -32.86
N TYR A 54 6.97 23.61 -33.13
CA TYR A 54 7.95 22.74 -32.49
C TYR A 54 8.07 23.01 -30.98
N LEU A 55 8.08 24.28 -30.57
CA LEU A 55 8.10 24.65 -29.14
C LEU A 55 6.85 24.15 -28.42
N VAL A 56 5.67 24.31 -29.01
CA VAL A 56 4.40 23.82 -28.45
C VAL A 56 4.42 22.30 -28.32
N ALA A 57 4.82 21.57 -29.36
CA ALA A 57 4.92 20.12 -29.32
C ALA A 57 5.91 19.64 -28.25
N LYS A 58 7.09 20.28 -28.16
CA LYS A 58 8.11 19.96 -27.15
C LYS A 58 7.62 20.23 -25.73
N GLN A 59 6.94 21.36 -25.50
CA GLN A 59 6.34 21.68 -24.20
C GLN A 59 5.23 20.68 -23.85
N GLY A 60 4.34 20.37 -24.79
CA GLY A 60 3.28 19.38 -24.60
C GLY A 60 3.82 18.00 -24.25
N LEU A 61 4.85 17.52 -24.95
CA LEU A 61 5.50 16.24 -24.63
C LEU A 61 6.13 16.25 -23.23
N GLY A 62 6.81 17.33 -22.84
CA GLY A 62 7.38 17.46 -21.50
C GLY A 62 6.32 17.48 -20.39
N LEU A 63 5.17 18.14 -20.63
CA LEU A 63 4.04 18.12 -19.71
C LEU A 63 3.46 16.70 -19.55
N ILE A 64 3.26 15.98 -20.64
CA ILE A 64 2.77 14.59 -20.62
C ILE A 64 3.75 13.67 -19.89
N GLU A 65 5.05 13.83 -20.14
CA GLU A 65 6.10 13.08 -19.44
C GLU A 65 6.09 13.37 -17.93
N GLY A 66 5.92 14.64 -17.55
CA GLY A 66 5.76 15.06 -16.15
C GLY A 66 4.54 14.43 -15.49
N PHE A 67 3.36 14.50 -16.12
CA PHE A 67 2.14 13.88 -15.61
C PHE A 67 2.27 12.36 -15.48
N LYS A 68 2.80 11.71 -16.52
CA LYS A 68 3.03 10.26 -16.50
C LYS A 68 3.93 9.88 -15.33
N SER A 69 5.07 10.55 -15.18
CA SER A 69 6.04 10.25 -14.11
C SER A 69 5.46 10.51 -12.72
N GLY A 70 4.69 11.60 -12.56
CA GLY A 70 3.97 11.90 -11.33
C GLY A 70 2.95 10.82 -10.95
N GLU A 71 2.12 10.40 -11.90
CA GLU A 71 1.12 9.34 -11.69
C GLU A 71 1.77 8.00 -11.29
N PHE A 72 2.84 7.60 -11.99
CA PHE A 72 3.61 6.41 -11.60
C PHE A 72 4.22 6.55 -10.19
N GLY A 73 4.69 7.75 -9.83
CA GLY A 73 5.17 8.06 -8.49
C GLY A 73 4.10 7.84 -7.43
N LEU A 74 2.91 8.43 -7.63
CA LEU A 74 1.76 8.29 -6.72
C LEU A 74 1.33 6.84 -6.53
N HIS A 75 1.26 6.05 -7.60
CA HIS A 75 0.96 4.62 -7.49
C HIS A 75 2.05 3.87 -6.72
N THR A 76 3.31 4.17 -7.01
CA THR A 76 4.45 3.54 -6.32
C THR A 76 4.40 3.84 -4.83
N GLU A 77 4.15 5.10 -4.45
CA GLU A 77 3.98 5.52 -3.06
C GLU A 77 2.78 4.83 -2.40
N TYR A 78 1.63 4.76 -3.08
CA TYR A 78 0.44 4.06 -2.59
C TYR A 78 0.74 2.58 -2.32
N PHE A 79 1.30 1.83 -3.27
CA PHE A 79 1.62 0.42 -3.06
C PHE A 79 2.71 0.21 -1.99
N ASN A 80 3.67 1.13 -1.88
CA ASN A 80 4.65 1.12 -0.81
C ASN A 80 4.01 1.36 0.56
N SER A 81 2.98 2.22 0.65
CA SER A 81 2.24 2.46 1.90
C SER A 81 1.46 1.22 2.36
N LEU A 82 0.92 0.42 1.44
CA LEU A 82 0.24 -0.83 1.80
C LEU A 82 1.20 -1.86 2.43
N LYS A 83 2.46 -1.88 1.97
CA LYS A 83 3.51 -2.79 2.47
C LYS A 83 4.16 -2.27 3.76
N ASN A 84 4.34 -0.97 3.89
CA ASN A 84 5.08 -0.35 4.99
C ASN A 84 4.13 0.11 6.10
N VAL A 85 4.27 -0.46 7.30
CA VAL A 85 3.41 -0.11 8.42
C VAL A 85 3.72 1.29 8.93
N ASN A 86 2.69 2.12 9.01
CA ASN A 86 2.74 3.45 9.59
C ASN A 86 3.28 3.40 11.04
N PRO A 87 4.34 4.15 11.39
CA PRO A 87 4.90 4.15 12.74
C PRO A 87 3.90 4.48 13.86
N ALA A 88 2.89 5.31 13.57
CA ALA A 88 1.83 5.63 14.53
C ALA A 88 0.99 4.39 14.92
N ILE A 89 0.82 3.44 14.00
CA ILE A 89 0.11 2.17 14.26
C ILE A 89 0.94 1.28 15.17
N LYS A 90 2.28 1.27 15.02
CA LYS A 90 3.17 0.52 15.93
C LYS A 90 3.12 1.05 17.37
N GLN A 91 2.87 2.35 17.53
CA GLN A 91 2.74 3.02 18.83
C GLN A 91 1.29 3.07 19.33
N HIS A 92 0.36 2.42 18.63
CA HIS A 92 -1.04 2.45 18.98
C HIS A 92 -1.27 1.78 20.34
N ALA A 93 -2.06 2.42 21.22
CA ALA A 93 -2.28 1.98 22.60
C ALA A 93 -2.70 0.50 22.69
N ARG A 94 -3.58 0.07 21.76
CA ARG A 94 -4.08 -1.32 21.71
C ARG A 94 -2.99 -2.36 21.46
N VAL A 95 -1.94 -2.02 20.71
CA VAL A 95 -0.79 -2.94 20.49
C VAL A 95 -0.11 -3.22 21.83
N LYS A 96 0.12 -2.16 22.61
CA LYS A 96 0.70 -2.27 23.95
C LYS A 96 -0.20 -3.08 24.89
N GLU A 97 -1.50 -2.82 24.88
CA GLU A 97 -2.49 -3.53 25.71
C GLU A 97 -2.58 -5.03 25.38
N ILE A 98 -2.45 -5.41 24.09
CA ILE A 98 -2.37 -6.83 23.68
C ILE A 98 -1.12 -7.48 24.30
N ILE A 99 0.04 -6.83 24.20
CA ILE A 99 1.30 -7.35 24.74
C ILE A 99 1.22 -7.49 26.26
N GLU A 100 0.70 -6.47 26.96
CA GLU A 100 0.50 -6.51 28.42
C GLU A 100 -0.45 -7.65 28.83
N SER A 101 -1.55 -7.84 28.09
CA SER A 101 -2.51 -8.92 28.33
C SER A 101 -1.89 -10.30 28.11
N ARG A 102 -1.07 -10.45 27.07
CA ARG A 102 -0.33 -11.68 26.76
C ARG A 102 0.66 -12.05 27.86
N LEU A 103 1.40 -11.06 28.37
CA LEU A 103 2.31 -11.24 29.50
C LEU A 103 1.55 -11.65 30.76
N LYS A 104 0.38 -11.04 31.02
CA LYS A 104 -0.49 -11.41 32.14
C LYS A 104 -0.99 -12.86 32.03
N ILE A 105 -1.41 -13.30 30.84
CA ILE A 105 -1.83 -14.69 30.59
C ILE A 105 -0.70 -15.65 30.93
N ARG A 106 0.51 -15.40 30.40
CA ARG A 106 1.67 -16.27 30.63
C ARG A 106 1.98 -16.39 32.11
N LYS A 107 1.98 -15.27 32.83
CA LYS A 107 2.22 -15.23 34.28
C LYS A 107 1.21 -16.08 35.05
N VAL A 108 -0.09 -15.93 34.77
CA VAL A 108 -1.14 -16.73 35.42
C VAL A 108 -0.96 -18.23 35.12
N ILE A 109 -0.65 -18.59 33.88
CA ILE A 109 -0.44 -19.98 33.49
C ILE A 109 0.78 -20.58 34.21
N ASP A 110 1.88 -19.83 34.31
CA ASP A 110 3.08 -20.28 35.01
C ASP A 110 2.84 -20.47 36.51
N GLU A 111 2.10 -19.55 37.14
CA GLU A 111 1.70 -19.65 38.55
C GLU A 111 0.79 -20.86 38.78
N MET A 112 -0.23 -21.05 37.94
CA MET A 112 -1.16 -22.19 38.06
C MET A 112 -0.46 -23.53 37.80
N ASN A 113 0.46 -23.60 36.85
CA ASN A 113 1.24 -24.82 36.61
C ASN A 113 2.12 -25.20 37.80
N LYS A 114 2.66 -24.22 38.54
CA LYS A 114 3.40 -24.48 39.79
C LYS A 114 2.46 -24.97 40.89
N GLN A 115 1.36 -24.25 41.11
CA GLN A 115 0.33 -24.61 42.10
C GLN A 115 -0.20 -26.03 41.88
N LEU A 116 -0.53 -26.40 40.64
CA LEU A 116 -1.04 -27.72 40.30
C LEU A 116 -0.03 -28.85 40.48
N LYS A 117 1.28 -28.57 40.44
CA LYS A 117 2.31 -29.58 40.75
C LYS A 117 2.35 -29.89 42.25
N GLU A 118 2.22 -28.86 43.08
CA GLU A 118 2.30 -28.98 44.55
C GLU A 118 0.98 -29.44 45.18
N SER A 119 -0.15 -29.18 44.51
CA SER A 119 -1.47 -29.53 45.00
C SER A 119 -1.67 -31.03 45.16
N LYS A 120 -2.28 -31.42 46.28
CA LYS A 120 -2.79 -32.78 46.55
C LYS A 120 -4.31 -32.88 46.44
N ALA A 121 -4.98 -31.77 46.11
CA ALA A 121 -6.45 -31.71 46.02
C ALA A 121 -7.01 -32.32 44.72
N PHE A 122 -6.15 -32.53 43.73
CA PHE A 122 -6.51 -33.06 42.42
C PHE A 122 -5.84 -34.40 42.17
N ASP A 123 -6.60 -35.34 41.64
CA ASP A 123 -6.05 -36.59 41.14
C ASP A 123 -5.20 -36.37 39.86
N ARG A 124 -4.65 -37.46 39.33
CA ARG A 124 -3.78 -37.39 38.16
C ARG A 124 -4.54 -36.94 36.90
N GLU A 125 -5.73 -37.47 36.66
CA GLU A 125 -6.51 -37.21 35.45
C GLU A 125 -7.07 -35.79 35.45
N GLU A 126 -7.57 -35.33 36.59
CA GLU A 126 -8.01 -33.94 36.79
C GLU A 126 -6.86 -32.96 36.55
N ARG A 127 -5.69 -33.23 37.11
CA ARG A 127 -4.50 -32.39 36.90
C ARG A 127 -4.09 -32.34 35.43
N LEU A 128 -4.10 -33.49 34.75
CA LEU A 128 -3.81 -33.56 33.31
C LEU A 128 -4.84 -32.76 32.50
N TYR A 129 -6.12 -32.81 32.87
CA TYR A 129 -7.16 -32.01 32.24
C TYR A 129 -6.90 -30.51 32.43
N LEU A 130 -6.65 -30.06 33.66
CA LEU A 130 -6.37 -28.65 33.94
C LEU A 130 -5.15 -28.14 33.18
N ILE A 131 -4.07 -28.91 33.14
CA ILE A 131 -2.86 -28.59 32.35
C ILE A 131 -3.20 -28.47 30.87
N LYS A 132 -4.01 -29.37 30.30
CA LYS A 132 -4.43 -29.30 28.89
C LYS A 132 -5.21 -28.01 28.60
N VAL A 133 -6.09 -27.57 29.50
CA VAL A 133 -6.83 -26.32 29.35
C VAL A 133 -5.86 -25.14 29.33
N PHE A 134 -4.93 -25.04 30.29
CA PHE A 134 -3.93 -23.96 30.29
C PHE A 134 -3.01 -23.99 29.06
N GLN A 135 -2.58 -25.18 28.61
CA GLN A 135 -1.80 -25.33 27.39
C GLN A 135 -2.55 -24.86 26.15
N ARG A 136 -3.87 -25.08 26.09
CA ARG A 136 -4.70 -24.56 25.01
C ARG A 136 -4.76 -23.04 25.02
N ILE A 137 -5.00 -22.42 26.18
CA ILE A 137 -5.00 -20.96 26.32
C ILE A 137 -3.65 -20.37 25.92
N GLU A 138 -2.54 -20.99 26.33
CA GLU A 138 -1.20 -20.55 25.96
C GLU A 138 -0.99 -20.59 24.44
N ARG A 139 -1.44 -21.67 23.78
CA ARG A 139 -1.38 -21.79 22.32
C ARG A 139 -2.22 -20.74 21.62
N ASP A 140 -3.48 -20.60 22.04
CA ASP A 140 -4.44 -19.70 21.40
C ASP A 140 -3.98 -18.24 21.57
N SER A 141 -3.54 -17.85 22.77
CA SER A 141 -2.98 -16.50 23.01
C SER A 141 -1.66 -16.25 22.29
N LYS A 142 -0.81 -17.27 22.13
CA LYS A 142 0.39 -17.16 21.29
C LYS A 142 0.04 -16.95 19.82
N GLN A 143 -0.97 -17.64 19.29
CA GLN A 143 -1.39 -17.43 17.90
C GLN A 143 -1.85 -15.99 17.68
N LEU A 144 -2.61 -15.41 18.60
CA LEU A 144 -3.02 -13.99 18.53
C LEU A 144 -1.82 -13.03 18.54
N GLU A 145 -0.80 -13.33 19.35
CA GLU A 145 0.47 -12.57 19.38
C GLU A 145 1.22 -12.69 18.04
N ASP A 146 1.32 -13.89 17.48
CA ASP A 146 1.97 -14.13 16.18
C ASP A 146 1.21 -13.41 15.04
N GLU A 147 -0.14 -13.39 15.09
CA GLU A 147 -0.96 -12.62 14.14
C GLU A 147 -0.77 -11.10 14.30
N LEU A 148 -0.65 -10.59 15.53
CA LEU A 148 -0.34 -9.18 15.76
C LEU A 148 1.00 -8.81 15.13
N ILE A 149 2.04 -9.64 15.27
CA ILE A 149 3.36 -9.42 14.68
C ILE A 149 3.25 -9.27 13.16
N LEU A 150 2.50 -10.15 12.49
CA LEU A 150 2.28 -10.05 11.03
C LEU A 150 1.58 -8.74 10.63
N VAL A 151 0.74 -8.19 11.50
CA VAL A 151 -0.01 -6.96 11.27
C VAL A 151 0.82 -5.71 11.56
N ILE A 152 1.84 -5.77 12.41
CA ILE A 152 2.69 -4.59 12.74
C ILE A 152 4.05 -4.59 12.04
N GLU A 153 4.47 -5.71 11.45
CA GLU A 153 5.71 -5.82 10.69
C GLU A 153 5.58 -5.36 9.23
N ASN A 154 6.60 -4.67 8.74
CA ASN A 154 6.66 -4.20 7.36
C ASN A 154 6.83 -5.39 6.39
N GLY A 155 6.17 -5.32 5.25
CA GLY A 155 6.33 -6.27 4.15
C GLY A 155 5.74 -7.66 4.40
N LYS A 156 5.08 -7.89 5.55
CA LYS A 156 4.37 -9.15 5.83
C LYS A 156 2.97 -9.19 5.22
N LEU A 157 2.28 -8.05 5.23
CA LEU A 157 0.91 -7.91 4.73
C LEU A 157 0.78 -6.62 3.93
N GLU A 158 0.08 -6.70 2.81
CA GLU A 158 -0.38 -5.56 2.02
C GLU A 158 -1.82 -5.26 2.41
N MET A 159 -2.03 -4.20 3.18
CA MET A 159 -3.37 -3.77 3.61
C MET A 159 -3.39 -2.29 3.93
N LYS A 160 -4.57 -1.66 3.84
CA LYS A 160 -4.73 -0.25 4.19
C LYS A 160 -4.61 -0.03 5.70
N ASP A 161 -4.27 1.19 6.10
CA ASP A 161 -4.09 1.55 7.51
C ASP A 161 -5.38 1.40 8.33
N ASP A 162 -6.55 1.71 7.76
CA ASP A 162 -7.85 1.53 8.41
C ASP A 162 -8.20 0.04 8.62
N GLU A 163 -7.97 -0.79 7.60
CA GLU A 163 -8.09 -2.25 7.70
C GLU A 163 -7.13 -2.81 8.76
N ARG A 164 -5.91 -2.27 8.82
CA ARG A 164 -4.89 -2.68 9.79
C ARG A 164 -5.32 -2.36 11.21
N ILE A 165 -5.83 -1.15 11.46
CA ILE A 165 -6.37 -0.75 12.76
C ILE A 165 -7.55 -1.64 13.14
N SER A 166 -8.51 -1.87 12.23
CA SER A 166 -9.64 -2.76 12.50
C SER A 166 -9.21 -4.19 12.85
N LYS A 167 -8.13 -4.70 12.24
CA LYS A 167 -7.58 -6.01 12.58
C LYS A 167 -6.93 -6.02 13.95
N ILE A 168 -6.17 -4.97 14.31
CA ILE A 168 -5.60 -4.80 15.66
C ILE A 168 -6.71 -4.76 16.71
N ASP A 169 -7.82 -4.09 16.42
CA ASP A 169 -8.97 -3.98 17.32
C ASP A 169 -9.58 -5.35 17.62
N LYS A 170 -9.76 -6.18 16.60
CA LYS A 170 -10.26 -7.56 16.76
C LYS A 170 -9.29 -8.42 17.57
N LEU A 171 -7.99 -8.32 17.27
CA LEU A 171 -6.94 -9.05 18.01
C LEU A 171 -6.91 -8.61 19.48
N HIS A 172 -7.10 -7.31 19.74
CA HIS A 172 -7.21 -6.77 21.09
C HIS A 172 -8.38 -7.41 21.84
N ASP A 173 -9.59 -7.39 21.26
CA ASP A 173 -10.77 -7.95 21.91
C ASP A 173 -10.61 -9.46 22.19
N GLN A 174 -10.05 -10.22 21.26
CA GLN A 174 -9.77 -11.64 21.43
C GLN A 174 -8.74 -11.90 22.53
N MET A 175 -7.67 -11.11 22.59
CA MET A 175 -6.66 -11.23 23.64
C MET A 175 -7.24 -10.89 25.03
N GLN A 176 -8.08 -9.85 25.12
CA GLN A 176 -8.76 -9.49 26.36
C GLN A 176 -9.72 -10.59 26.84
N GLN A 177 -10.44 -11.22 25.91
CA GLN A 177 -11.30 -12.37 26.22
C GLN A 177 -10.48 -13.56 26.75
N ALA A 178 -9.36 -13.88 26.11
CA ALA A 178 -8.45 -14.93 26.59
C ALA A 178 -7.87 -14.60 27.98
N CYS A 179 -7.50 -13.34 28.21
CA CYS A 179 -6.99 -12.87 29.50
C CYS A 179 -8.05 -12.94 30.61
N SER A 180 -9.29 -12.56 30.30
CA SER A 180 -10.42 -12.65 31.22
C SER A 180 -10.81 -14.10 31.51
N PHE A 181 -10.75 -14.97 30.49
CA PHE A 181 -11.02 -16.39 30.66
C PHE A 181 -9.98 -17.05 31.57
N VAL A 182 -8.68 -16.84 31.33
CA VAL A 182 -7.64 -17.50 32.13
C VAL A 182 -7.70 -17.08 33.59
N GLN A 183 -8.01 -15.80 33.87
CA GLN A 183 -8.17 -15.30 35.25
C GLN A 183 -9.37 -15.92 35.95
N ARG A 184 -10.52 -16.02 35.26
CA ARG A 184 -11.71 -16.66 35.84
C ARG A 184 -11.48 -18.14 36.10
N PHE A 185 -10.97 -18.85 35.08
CA PHE A 185 -10.68 -20.28 35.19
C PHE A 185 -9.64 -20.57 36.28
N SER A 186 -8.57 -19.77 36.39
CA SER A 186 -7.59 -19.93 37.47
C SER A 186 -8.23 -19.74 38.85
N ASN A 187 -9.11 -18.75 39.00
CA ASN A 187 -9.80 -18.49 40.26
C ASN A 187 -10.74 -19.64 40.64
N GLU A 188 -11.47 -20.20 39.67
CA GLU A 188 -12.33 -21.38 39.87
C GLU A 188 -11.53 -22.59 40.34
N VAL A 189 -10.37 -22.85 39.70
CA VAL A 189 -9.47 -23.94 40.11
C VAL A 189 -8.96 -23.74 41.53
N LEU A 190 -8.54 -22.52 41.89
CA LEU A 190 -8.07 -22.20 43.24
C LEU A 190 -9.18 -22.33 44.30
N GLN A 191 -10.43 -21.97 43.95
CA GLN A 191 -11.57 -22.15 44.84
C GLN A 191 -11.88 -23.63 45.07
N LEU A 192 -11.88 -24.43 44.00
CA LEU A 192 -12.09 -25.87 44.09
C LEU A 192 -11.00 -26.56 44.91
N GLU A 193 -9.74 -26.16 44.72
CA GLU A 193 -8.62 -26.64 45.52
C GLU A 193 -8.83 -26.37 47.02
N ARG A 194 -9.21 -25.14 47.38
CA ARG A 194 -9.47 -24.76 48.78
C ARG A 194 -10.63 -25.53 49.39
N ALA A 195 -11.73 -25.69 48.65
CA ALA A 195 -12.90 -26.45 49.10
C ALA A 195 -12.53 -27.89 49.44
N ARG A 196 -11.82 -28.58 48.52
CA ARG A 196 -11.38 -29.96 48.73
C ARG A 196 -10.35 -30.09 49.87
N ALA A 197 -9.45 -29.12 50.00
CA ALA A 197 -8.50 -29.10 51.11
C ALA A 197 -9.20 -28.95 52.47
N GLN A 198 -10.29 -28.17 52.54
CA GLN A 198 -11.12 -28.02 53.73
C GLN A 198 -11.88 -29.31 54.04
N GLU A 199 -12.56 -29.91 53.06
CA GLU A 199 -13.27 -31.19 53.22
C GLU A 199 -12.34 -32.28 53.76
N GLN A 200 -11.12 -32.37 53.22
CA GLN A 200 -10.13 -33.35 53.69
C GLN A 200 -9.75 -33.13 55.16
N ARG A 201 -9.58 -31.86 55.59
CA ARG A 201 -9.29 -31.52 56.99
C ARG A 201 -10.46 -31.88 57.90
N GLU A 202 -11.70 -31.61 57.48
CA GLU A 202 -12.91 -31.94 58.24
C GLU A 202 -13.08 -33.46 58.42
N ILE A 203 -12.81 -34.24 57.38
CA ILE A 203 -12.84 -35.71 57.44
C ILE A 203 -11.80 -36.24 58.45
N VAL A 204 -10.57 -35.70 58.40
CA VAL A 204 -9.50 -36.10 59.34
C VAL A 204 -9.88 -35.74 60.77
N ASN A 205 -10.41 -34.53 61.00
CA ASN A 205 -10.83 -34.08 62.33
C ASN A 205 -11.98 -34.93 62.89
N ARG A 206 -12.99 -35.26 62.06
CA ARG A 206 -14.09 -36.15 62.48
C ARG A 206 -13.60 -37.55 62.88
N LYS A 207 -12.63 -38.10 62.14
CA LYS A 207 -12.03 -39.41 62.48
C LYS A 207 -11.29 -39.37 63.81
N LEU A 208 -10.58 -38.29 64.11
CA LEU A 208 -9.90 -38.08 65.38
C LEU A 208 -10.90 -38.05 66.54
N LEU A 209 -11.96 -37.23 66.43
CA LEU A 209 -13.01 -37.14 67.44
C LEU A 209 -13.68 -38.49 67.71
N LEU A 210 -14.01 -39.26 66.66
CA LEU A 210 -14.60 -40.59 66.82
C LEU A 210 -13.66 -41.58 67.52
N SER A 211 -12.34 -41.47 67.28
CA SER A 211 -11.33 -42.33 67.93
C SER A 211 -11.09 -41.99 69.40
N GLU A 212 -11.32 -40.73 69.80
CA GLU A 212 -11.26 -40.28 71.19
C GLU A 212 -12.49 -40.69 71.98
N THR A 213 -13.68 -40.68 71.37
CA THR A 213 -14.94 -41.10 72.01
C THR A 213 -15.09 -42.62 72.17
N SER A 214 -14.25 -43.43 71.51
CA SER A 214 -14.32 -44.91 71.54
C SER A 214 -13.32 -45.53 72.53
N LYS A 215 -12.63 -44.72 73.35
CA LYS A 215 -11.79 -45.14 74.48
C LYS A 215 -12.48 -44.83 75.79
#